data_AF-A0A1R0H5R9-F1
#
_entry.id   AF-A0A1R0H5R9-F1
#
_cell.length_a   1.000
_cell.length_b   1.000
_cell.length_c   1.000
_cell.angle_alpha   90.00
_cell.angle_beta   90.00
_cell.angle_gamma   90.00
#
_symmetry.space_group_name_H-M   'P 1'
#
loop_
_entity.id
_entity.type
_entity.pdbx_description
1 polymer ?
#
loop_
_entity_poly.entity_id
_entity_poly.type
_entity_poly.pdbx_seq_one_letter_code
_entity_poly.pdbx_strand_id
1 'polypeptide(L)'
;MYSQFWPGQVSRVSRGRLRKKKVMTSGILPEIKFQKKSVYDLSKSDLAEIDIIVSNPPYVSSQEYLSEVDASVKKWEDIGALVPSTNSNGRKTFECSSGTEILEFLIELYNQLPKRQRGSSEIPGLVVEMGASQTQLIASKLSPPIAPGNIFSGLTRAEIWTDSFGHDRVVAAYPPPSI
;
A
#
# COMPACT_ATOMS: atom_id res chain seq x y z
N MET A 1 -17.15 -48.18 -19.47
CA MET A 1 -17.32 -48.20 -18.00
C MET A 1 -17.59 -46.79 -17.53
N TYR A 2 -18.81 -46.59 -17.02
CA TYR A 2 -19.43 -45.41 -16.38
C TYR A 2 -19.16 -44.01 -16.96
N SER A 3 -19.86 -43.75 -18.06
CA SER A 3 -20.54 -42.48 -18.34
C SER A 3 -21.74 -42.34 -17.39
N GLN A 4 -21.90 -41.18 -16.74
CA GLN A 4 -23.16 -40.81 -16.11
C GLN A 4 -23.69 -39.53 -16.74
N PHE A 5 -24.68 -39.74 -17.61
CA PHE A 5 -25.63 -38.76 -18.09
C PHE A 5 -26.47 -38.21 -16.93
N TRP A 6 -26.67 -36.90 -16.92
CA TRP A 6 -27.73 -36.24 -16.14
C TRP A 6 -28.84 -35.81 -17.10
N PRO A 7 -30.10 -36.21 -16.89
CA PRO A 7 -31.26 -35.62 -17.56
C PRO A 7 -31.84 -34.50 -16.67
N GLY A 8 -32.24 -33.36 -17.24
CA GLY A 8 -32.95 -32.37 -16.42
C GLY A 8 -33.17 -30.98 -17.01
N GLN A 9 -34.19 -30.89 -17.87
CA GLN A 9 -35.15 -29.78 -17.96
C GLN A 9 -34.64 -28.34 -18.07
N VAL A 10 -34.77 -27.81 -19.29
CA VAL A 10 -34.89 -26.38 -19.59
C VAL A 10 -36.14 -25.84 -18.88
N SER A 11 -35.94 -25.18 -17.75
CA SER A 11 -37.01 -24.48 -17.03
C SER A 11 -36.99 -23.01 -17.43
N ARG A 12 -38.07 -22.56 -18.06
CA ARG A 12 -38.35 -21.14 -18.36
C ARG A 12 -38.15 -20.30 -17.10
N VAL A 13 -37.22 -19.34 -17.14
CA VAL A 13 -37.08 -18.32 -16.09
C VAL A 13 -38.30 -17.40 -16.16
N SER A 14 -39.29 -17.66 -15.32
CA SER A 14 -40.32 -16.69 -14.99
C SER A 14 -39.67 -15.46 -14.37
N ARG A 15 -40.07 -14.25 -14.79
CA ARG A 15 -39.64 -12.97 -14.21
C ARG A 15 -40.08 -12.88 -12.75
N GLY A 16 -39.33 -13.51 -11.86
CA GLY A 16 -39.46 -13.38 -10.42
C GLY A 16 -38.86 -12.06 -9.98
N ARG A 17 -39.67 -11.22 -9.33
CA ARG A 17 -39.20 -10.05 -8.57
C ARG A 17 -37.97 -10.47 -7.74
N LEU A 18 -36.83 -9.82 -7.99
CA LEU A 18 -35.65 -9.88 -7.14
C LEU A 18 -36.05 -9.48 -5.71
N ARG A 19 -36.39 -10.46 -4.88
CA ARG A 19 -36.43 -10.26 -3.43
C ARG A 19 -34.99 -10.03 -3.01
N LYS A 20 -34.64 -8.78 -2.72
CA LYS A 20 -33.41 -8.41 -2.02
C LYS A 20 -33.36 -9.28 -0.76
N LYS A 21 -32.58 -10.36 -0.76
CA LYS A 21 -32.21 -11.05 0.47
C LYS A 21 -31.35 -10.04 1.23
N LYS A 22 -31.94 -9.41 2.23
CA LYS A 22 -31.22 -8.62 3.23
C LYS A 22 -30.31 -9.60 3.96
N VAL A 23 -29.06 -9.72 3.53
CA VAL A 23 -28.03 -10.39 4.30
C VAL A 23 -27.88 -9.55 5.55
N MET A 24 -28.45 -9.99 6.66
CA MET A 24 -28.18 -9.39 7.96
C MET A 24 -26.76 -9.80 8.35
N THR A 25 -25.78 -8.99 7.96
CA THR A 25 -24.47 -9.00 8.60
C THR A 25 -24.67 -8.38 9.98
N SER A 26 -24.86 -9.22 11.00
CA SER A 26 -24.93 -8.81 12.41
C SER A 26 -23.56 -8.42 12.99
N GLY A 27 -22.59 -8.08 12.14
CA GLY A 27 -21.31 -7.50 12.53
C GLY A 27 -21.32 -6.02 12.18
N ILE A 28 -20.91 -5.18 13.13
CA ILE A 28 -20.57 -3.78 12.85
C ILE A 28 -19.53 -3.82 11.75
N LEU A 29 -19.88 -3.35 10.55
CA LEU A 29 -18.90 -3.17 9.49
C LEU A 29 -17.87 -2.16 9.99
N PRO A 30 -16.57 -2.35 9.76
CA PRO A 30 -15.58 -1.36 10.11
C PRO A 30 -15.98 -0.02 9.48
N GLU A 31 -15.92 1.05 10.27
CA GLU A 31 -16.20 2.39 9.78
C GLU A 31 -15.08 2.80 8.83
N ILE A 32 -15.40 3.02 7.56
CA ILE A 32 -14.44 3.51 6.55
C ILE A 32 -14.71 5.00 6.31
N LYS A 33 -13.71 5.83 6.59
CA LYS A 33 -13.77 7.29 6.35
C LYS A 33 -12.86 7.66 5.19
N PHE A 34 -13.45 8.20 4.13
CA PHE A 34 -12.69 8.75 3.00
C PHE A 34 -12.46 10.24 3.19
N GLN A 35 -11.23 10.69 3.01
CA GLN A 35 -10.87 12.10 3.06
C GLN A 35 -10.07 12.47 1.81
N LYS A 36 -10.43 13.57 1.15
CA LYS A 36 -9.66 14.12 0.02
C LYS A 36 -8.59 15.06 0.59
N LYS A 37 -7.43 14.50 0.90
CA LYS A 37 -6.30 15.24 1.47
C LYS A 37 -4.98 14.72 0.92
N SER A 38 -4.01 15.61 0.76
CA SER A 38 -2.64 15.25 0.44
C SER A 38 -1.97 14.64 1.67
N VAL A 39 -1.23 13.55 1.51
CA VAL A 39 -0.45 12.95 2.60
C VAL A 39 0.61 13.92 3.14
N TYR A 40 1.07 14.86 2.31
CA TYR A 40 2.01 15.92 2.69
C TYR A 40 1.43 16.97 3.63
N ASP A 41 0.09 17.07 3.72
CA ASP A 41 -0.61 18.08 4.52
C ASP A 41 -1.18 17.50 5.82
N LEU A 42 -0.84 16.25 6.16
CA LEU A 42 -1.31 15.60 7.39
C LEU A 42 -0.71 16.28 8.62
N SER A 43 -1.58 16.63 9.55
CA SER A 43 -1.24 17.26 10.82
C SER A 43 -1.14 16.20 11.93
N LYS A 44 -0.57 16.58 13.07
CA LYS A 44 -0.47 15.67 14.24
C LYS A 44 -1.83 15.15 14.71
N SER A 45 -2.92 15.91 14.56
CA SER A 45 -4.26 15.44 14.94
C SER A 45 -4.78 14.39 13.97
N ASP A 46 -4.43 14.49 12.68
CA ASP A 46 -4.80 13.47 11.67
C ASP A 46 -4.09 12.14 11.95
N LEU A 47 -2.87 12.22 12.48
CA LEU A 47 -2.06 11.06 12.84
C LEU A 47 -2.38 10.46 14.21
N ALA A 48 -3.16 11.17 15.04
CA ALA A 48 -3.35 10.84 16.45
C ALA A 48 -4.21 9.59 16.70
N GLU A 49 -4.77 8.98 15.66
CA GLU A 49 -5.58 7.76 15.71
C GLU A 49 -5.08 6.69 14.72
N ILE A 50 -3.89 6.85 14.15
CA ILE A 50 -3.32 5.93 13.17
C ILE A 50 -2.31 5.01 13.85
N ASP A 51 -2.56 3.71 13.77
CA ASP A 51 -1.64 2.67 14.25
C ASP A 51 -0.77 2.08 13.12
N ILE A 52 -1.32 2.00 11.91
CA ILE A 52 -0.67 1.39 10.73
C ILE A 52 -0.88 2.30 9.53
N ILE A 53 0.19 2.52 8.76
CA ILE A 53 0.13 3.15 7.44
C ILE A 53 0.20 2.06 6.38
N VAL A 54 -0.82 1.99 5.53
CA VAL A 54 -0.86 1.08 4.37
C VAL A 54 -0.98 1.90 3.09
N SER A 55 -0.11 1.66 2.11
CA SER A 55 -0.11 2.44 0.87
C SER A 55 0.32 1.62 -0.34
N ASN A 56 -0.32 1.85 -1.48
CA ASN A 56 0.24 1.56 -2.81
C ASN A 56 0.47 2.91 -3.50
N PRO A 57 1.58 3.59 -3.21
CA PRO A 57 1.86 4.92 -3.73
C PRO A 57 2.41 4.84 -5.17
N PRO A 58 2.47 5.95 -5.92
CA PRO A 58 3.21 5.98 -7.17
C PRO A 58 4.68 5.63 -6.92
N TYR A 59 5.22 4.65 -7.63
CA TYR A 59 6.62 4.21 -7.47
C TYR A 59 7.39 4.08 -8.79
N VAL A 60 6.76 4.44 -9.92
CA VAL A 60 7.41 4.40 -11.23
C VAL A 60 8.31 5.62 -11.40
N SER A 61 9.59 5.43 -11.72
CA SER A 61 10.49 6.56 -12.01
C SER A 61 10.09 7.27 -13.30
N SER A 62 10.47 8.54 -13.49
CA SER A 62 10.16 9.26 -14.73
C SER A 62 10.77 8.57 -15.96
N GLN A 63 11.95 7.96 -15.80
CA GLN A 63 12.62 7.23 -16.87
C GLN A 63 11.87 5.94 -17.22
N GLU A 64 11.51 5.13 -16.22
CA GLU A 64 10.73 3.89 -16.39
C GLU A 64 9.37 4.18 -17.01
N TYR A 65 8.72 5.27 -16.60
CA TYR A 65 7.49 5.72 -17.23
C TYR A 65 7.71 5.96 -18.72
N LEU A 66 8.78 6.61 -19.14
CA LEU A 66 9.04 6.85 -20.55
C LEU A 66 9.37 5.57 -21.33
N SER A 67 10.24 4.69 -20.80
CA SER A 67 10.79 3.55 -21.53
C SER A 67 10.05 2.22 -21.39
N GLU A 68 9.41 1.95 -20.24
CA GLU A 68 8.95 0.61 -19.88
C GLU A 68 7.43 0.51 -19.71
N VAL A 69 6.78 1.58 -19.26
CA VAL A 69 5.32 1.56 -19.08
C VAL A 69 4.60 1.45 -20.43
N ASP A 70 3.67 0.50 -20.51
CA ASP A 70 2.86 0.24 -21.69
C ASP A 70 2.07 1.47 -22.16
N ALA A 71 1.94 1.62 -23.47
CA ALA A 71 1.18 2.71 -24.08
C ALA A 71 -0.31 2.72 -23.67
N SER A 72 -0.88 1.55 -23.36
CA SER A 72 -2.24 1.44 -22.84
C SER A 72 -2.35 2.04 -21.44
N VAL A 73 -1.43 1.72 -20.52
CA VAL A 73 -1.39 2.27 -19.17
C VAL A 73 -1.23 3.79 -19.22
N LYS A 74 -0.26 4.28 -20.01
CA LYS A 74 -0.05 5.73 -20.25
C LYS A 74 -1.29 6.47 -20.76
N LYS A 75 -2.15 5.76 -21.50
CA LYS A 75 -3.36 6.33 -22.10
C LYS A 75 -4.53 6.41 -21.13
N TRP A 76 -4.62 5.47 -20.19
CA TRP A 76 -5.81 5.27 -19.36
C TRP A 76 -5.62 5.62 -17.89
N GLU A 77 -4.39 5.60 -17.38
CA GLU A 77 -4.10 5.89 -15.98
C GLU A 77 -3.59 7.31 -15.77
N ASP A 78 -3.85 7.85 -14.58
CA ASP A 78 -3.33 9.16 -14.19
C ASP A 78 -1.83 9.05 -13.94
N ILE A 79 -1.04 9.91 -14.59
CA ILE A 79 0.42 9.94 -14.39
C ILE A 79 0.79 10.14 -12.91
N GLY A 80 0.01 10.90 -12.14
CA GLY A 80 0.24 11.12 -10.72
C GLY A 80 -0.06 9.90 -9.83
N ALA A 81 -0.74 8.88 -10.37
CA ALA A 81 -0.91 7.58 -9.71
C ALA A 81 0.25 6.62 -10.00
N LEU A 82 1.07 6.91 -11.02
CA LEU A 82 2.20 6.07 -11.44
C LEU A 82 3.53 6.65 -11.00
N VAL A 83 3.76 7.94 -11.33
CA VAL A 83 5.03 8.65 -11.15
C VAL A 83 4.90 9.60 -9.96
N PRO A 84 5.84 9.56 -8.99
CA PRO A 84 5.87 10.55 -7.91
C PRO A 84 5.93 11.97 -8.46
N SER A 85 4.81 12.69 -8.37
CA SER A 85 4.73 14.08 -8.84
C SER A 85 5.24 15.09 -7.82
N THR A 86 5.76 14.62 -6.70
CA THR A 86 6.13 15.42 -5.53
C THR A 86 7.37 14.82 -4.88
N ASN A 87 8.41 15.62 -4.66
CA ASN A 87 9.62 15.15 -3.99
C ASN A 87 9.40 14.99 -2.47
N SER A 88 10.40 14.48 -1.76
CA SER A 88 10.38 14.31 -0.29
C SER A 88 10.08 15.61 0.48
N ASN A 89 10.34 16.79 -0.11
CA ASN A 89 10.02 18.10 0.47
C ASN A 89 8.59 18.59 0.16
N GLY A 90 7.72 17.76 -0.41
CA GLY A 90 6.36 18.16 -0.75
C GLY A 90 6.24 19.10 -1.96
N ARG A 91 7.33 19.30 -2.73
CA ARG A 91 7.31 20.17 -3.92
C ARG A 91 6.97 19.38 -5.17
N LYS A 92 6.03 19.90 -5.96
CA LYS A 92 5.65 19.29 -7.24
C LYS A 92 6.85 19.26 -8.20
N THR A 93 7.23 18.08 -8.64
CA THR A 93 8.27 17.84 -9.65
C THR A 93 7.89 16.62 -10.47
N PHE A 94 8.14 16.68 -11.78
CA PHE A 94 8.02 15.51 -12.66
C PHE A 94 9.35 14.77 -12.82
N GLU A 95 10.43 15.29 -12.23
CA GLU A 95 11.73 14.64 -12.20
C GLU A 95 11.82 13.81 -10.92
N CYS A 96 11.57 12.52 -11.08
CA CYS A 96 11.69 11.49 -10.06
C CYS A 96 12.68 10.46 -10.60
N SER A 97 13.84 10.36 -9.96
CA SER A 97 14.94 9.55 -10.47
C SER A 97 14.86 8.10 -10.00
N SER A 98 14.34 7.85 -8.79
CA SER A 98 14.34 6.52 -8.18
C SER A 98 12.95 5.90 -7.99
N GLY A 99 11.88 6.69 -7.99
CA GLY A 99 10.53 6.22 -7.68
C GLY A 99 10.31 5.94 -6.18
N THR A 100 11.23 6.35 -5.31
CA THR A 100 11.22 6.03 -3.87
C THR A 100 10.89 7.22 -2.98
N GLU A 101 10.69 8.41 -3.53
CA GLU A 101 10.56 9.67 -2.80
C GLU A 101 9.33 9.68 -1.89
N ILE A 102 8.21 9.12 -2.36
CA ILE A 102 6.99 8.99 -1.55
C ILE A 102 7.19 8.04 -0.37
N LEU A 103 7.99 7.00 -0.53
CA LEU A 103 8.27 6.07 0.55
C LEU A 103 9.08 6.74 1.66
N GLU A 104 10.12 7.50 1.31
CA GLU A 104 10.91 8.24 2.29
C GLU A 104 10.00 9.18 3.11
N PHE A 105 9.06 9.85 2.43
CA PHE A 105 8.03 10.64 3.09
C PHE A 105 7.12 9.81 4.00
N LEU A 106 6.64 8.64 3.56
CA LEU A 106 5.79 7.76 4.39
C LEU A 106 6.51 7.27 5.65
N ILE A 107 7.83 7.08 5.58
CA ILE A 107 8.66 6.69 6.72
C ILE A 107 8.83 7.85 7.69
N GLU A 108 9.06 9.06 7.18
CA GLU A 108 9.04 10.27 8.00
C GLU A 108 7.68 10.48 8.66
N LEU A 109 6.59 10.25 7.93
CA LEU A 109 5.23 10.35 8.44
C LEU A 109 4.99 9.32 9.55
N TYR A 110 5.44 8.08 9.35
CA TYR A 110 5.40 7.04 10.39
C TYR A 110 6.16 7.47 11.65
N ASN A 111 7.34 8.09 11.50
CA ASN A 111 8.10 8.62 12.63
C ASN A 111 7.46 9.82 13.33
N GLN A 112 6.39 10.39 12.77
CA GLN A 112 5.60 11.41 13.44
C GLN A 112 4.42 10.82 14.23
N LEU A 113 4.08 9.54 14.02
CA LEU A 113 3.07 8.85 14.82
C LEU A 113 3.47 8.88 16.31
N PRO A 114 2.51 9.12 17.23
CA PRO A 114 2.73 9.00 18.66
C PRO A 114 3.37 7.65 19.03
N LYS A 115 4.40 7.65 19.90
CA LYS A 115 5.12 6.41 20.28
C LYS A 115 4.19 5.30 20.78
N ARG A 116 3.13 5.67 21.52
CA ARG A 116 2.12 4.74 22.04
C ARG A 116 1.32 4.00 20.94
N GLN A 117 1.38 4.48 19.70
CA GLN A 117 0.66 3.96 18.53
C GLN A 117 1.57 3.23 17.55
N ARG A 118 2.89 3.24 17.77
CA ARG A 118 3.85 2.58 16.87
C ARG A 118 3.86 1.06 17.05
N GLY A 119 2.68 0.44 17.13
CA GLY A 119 2.47 -0.99 17.15
C GLY A 119 3.23 -1.77 18.22
N SER A 120 3.21 -3.08 18.06
CA SER A 120 4.15 -4.01 18.69
C SER A 120 5.17 -4.46 17.63
N SER A 121 6.30 -5.02 18.05
CA SER A 121 7.26 -5.66 17.12
C SER A 121 6.69 -6.85 16.34
N GLU A 122 5.45 -7.26 16.60
CA GLU A 122 4.75 -8.34 15.93
C GLU A 122 3.84 -7.85 14.79
N ILE A 123 3.45 -6.58 14.78
CA ILE A 123 2.55 -5.99 13.78
C ILE A 123 3.30 -4.92 13.00
N PRO A 124 3.26 -4.93 11.66
CA PRO A 124 3.93 -3.89 10.88
C PRO A 124 3.26 -2.54 11.11
N GLY A 125 4.07 -1.50 11.33
CA GLY A 125 3.60 -0.13 11.45
C GLY A 125 3.47 0.57 10.10
N LEU A 126 4.17 0.06 9.08
CA LEU A 126 4.17 0.57 7.73
C LEU A 126 4.17 -0.59 6.73
N VAL A 127 3.21 -0.58 5.79
CA VAL A 127 3.08 -1.58 4.72
C VAL A 127 2.95 -0.84 3.39
N VAL A 128 3.92 -1.01 2.49
CA VAL A 128 3.97 -0.24 1.24
C VAL A 128 4.22 -1.14 0.04
N GLU A 129 3.37 -1.05 -0.98
CA GLU A 129 3.58 -1.69 -2.28
C GLU A 129 4.60 -0.92 -3.13
N MET A 130 5.46 -1.62 -3.87
CA MET A 130 6.49 -1.05 -4.74
C MET A 130 7.01 -2.05 -5.78
N GLY A 131 7.84 -1.56 -6.70
CA GLY A 131 8.52 -2.39 -7.70
C GLY A 131 9.53 -3.35 -7.05
N ALA A 132 9.74 -4.53 -7.65
CA ALA A 132 10.57 -5.60 -7.09
C ALA A 132 12.00 -5.13 -6.75
N SER A 133 12.64 -4.37 -7.65
CA SER A 133 13.99 -3.82 -7.44
C SER A 133 14.05 -2.83 -6.28
N GLN A 134 13.02 -2.00 -6.11
CA GLN A 134 12.91 -1.02 -5.03
C GLN A 134 12.68 -1.70 -3.68
N THR A 135 11.85 -2.75 -3.65
CA THR A 135 11.52 -3.52 -2.45
C THR A 135 12.79 -4.01 -1.75
N GLN A 136 13.73 -4.57 -2.52
CA GLN A 136 15.03 -5.05 -2.03
C GLN A 136 15.93 -3.91 -1.53
N LEU A 137 16.01 -2.81 -2.28
CA LEU A 137 16.80 -1.63 -1.91
C LEU A 137 16.33 -1.09 -0.54
N ILE A 138 15.03 -1.01 -0.33
CA ILE A 138 14.43 -0.46 0.89
C ILE A 138 14.60 -1.40 2.07
N ALA A 139 14.36 -2.70 1.88
CA ALA A 139 14.61 -3.69 2.93
C ALA A 139 16.06 -3.64 3.41
N SER A 140 17.02 -3.40 2.51
CA SER A 140 18.43 -3.23 2.85
C SER A 140 18.72 -1.95 3.66
N LYS A 141 18.03 -0.84 3.37
CA LYS A 141 18.13 0.41 4.14
C LYS A 141 17.54 0.28 5.56
N LEU A 142 16.58 -0.63 5.73
CA LEU A 142 15.93 -0.94 7.01
C LEU A 142 16.69 -1.96 7.87
N SER A 143 17.76 -2.59 7.34
CA SER A 143 18.48 -3.70 7.99
C SER A 143 20.02 -3.49 7.95
N PRO A 144 20.64 -2.57 8.72
CA PRO A 144 21.35 -2.91 9.98
C PRO A 144 21.42 -1.71 10.98
N PRO A 145 22.22 -1.69 12.10
CA PRO A 145 21.91 -0.85 13.27
C PRO A 145 21.89 0.63 12.88
N ILE A 146 20.71 1.21 13.06
CA ILE A 146 20.36 2.52 12.55
C ILE A 146 21.25 3.55 13.27
N ALA A 147 22.18 4.13 12.51
CA ALA A 147 23.00 5.21 13.01
C ALA A 147 22.09 6.34 13.56
N PRO A 148 22.45 6.99 14.68
CA PRO A 148 21.72 8.13 15.20
C PRO A 148 21.50 9.18 14.10
N GLY A 149 20.25 9.59 13.88
CA GLY A 149 19.89 10.58 12.85
C GLY A 149 19.36 10.01 11.52
N ASN A 150 19.27 8.69 11.38
CA ASN A 150 18.66 8.08 10.20
C ASN A 150 17.11 8.08 10.30
N ILE A 151 16.45 8.48 9.19
CA ILE A 151 14.99 8.51 9.03
C ILE A 151 14.34 7.14 9.27
N PHE A 152 15.08 6.04 9.25
CA PHE A 152 14.50 4.73 9.53
C PHE A 152 14.37 4.41 11.03
N SER A 153 14.83 5.28 11.95
CA SER A 153 14.94 4.97 13.39
C SER A 153 13.66 4.55 14.14
N GLY A 154 12.47 4.81 13.59
CA GLY A 154 11.22 4.29 14.15
C GLY A 154 10.88 2.84 13.77
N LEU A 155 11.62 2.26 12.82
CA LEU A 155 11.43 0.92 12.27
C LEU A 155 12.72 0.12 12.45
N THR A 156 12.64 -1.18 12.76
CA THR A 156 13.85 -1.99 13.06
C THR A 156 13.94 -3.30 12.31
N ARG A 157 12.85 -3.72 11.68
CA ARG A 157 12.78 -4.93 10.85
C ARG A 157 11.93 -4.63 9.62
N ALA A 158 12.32 -5.20 8.49
CA ALA A 158 11.52 -5.21 7.28
C ALA A 158 11.37 -6.63 6.77
N GLU A 159 10.19 -6.95 6.26
CA GLU A 159 9.89 -8.16 5.51
C GLU A 159 9.48 -7.78 4.10
N ILE A 160 9.81 -8.65 3.16
CA ILE A 160 9.37 -8.55 1.77
C ILE A 160 8.26 -9.56 1.57
N TRP A 161 7.08 -9.09 1.14
CA TRP A 161 5.99 -9.96 0.75
C TRP A 161 5.87 -10.02 -0.77
N THR A 162 5.57 -11.22 -1.25
CA THR A 162 5.45 -11.54 -2.67
C THR A 162 3.99 -11.63 -3.11
N ASP A 163 3.72 -11.35 -4.38
CA ASP A 163 2.43 -11.63 -5.00
C ASP A 163 2.23 -13.13 -5.29
N SER A 164 1.05 -13.47 -5.83
CA SER A 164 0.72 -14.86 -6.22
C SER A 164 1.61 -15.42 -7.34
N PHE A 165 2.40 -14.58 -8.02
CA PHE A 165 3.35 -14.96 -9.06
C PHE A 165 4.79 -15.04 -8.55
N GLY A 166 5.01 -14.76 -7.26
CA GLY A 166 6.32 -14.82 -6.62
C GLY A 166 7.18 -13.58 -6.85
N HIS A 167 6.62 -12.47 -7.33
CA HIS A 167 7.37 -11.21 -7.41
C HIS A 167 7.31 -10.46 -6.10
N ASP A 168 8.43 -9.87 -5.69
CA ASP A 168 8.48 -8.93 -4.56
C ASP A 168 7.59 -7.72 -4.87
N ARG A 169 6.62 -7.45 -4.00
CA ARG A 169 5.66 -6.35 -4.18
C ARG A 169 5.52 -5.44 -2.99
N VAL A 170 5.76 -5.93 -1.77
CA VAL A 170 5.43 -5.16 -0.57
C VAL A 170 6.58 -5.20 0.42
N VAL A 171 6.90 -4.05 1.00
CA VAL A 171 7.71 -3.94 2.21
C VAL A 171 6.78 -3.78 3.41
N ALA A 172 6.86 -4.73 4.36
CA ALA A 172 6.22 -4.63 5.67
C ALA A 172 7.29 -4.31 6.72
N ALA A 173 7.25 -3.10 7.28
CA ALA A 173 8.22 -2.61 8.24
C ALA A 173 7.64 -2.55 9.66
N TYR A 174 8.44 -2.99 10.63
CA TYR A 174 8.03 -3.21 12.01
C TYR A 174 8.73 -2.24 12.97
N PRO A 175 8.03 -1.77 14.02
CA PRO A 175 8.61 -0.97 15.09
C PRO A 175 9.69 -1.73 15.87
N PRO A 176 10.51 -1.02 16.67
CA PRO A 176 11.35 -1.66 17.68
C PRO A 176 10.51 -2.47 18.68
N PRO A 177 11.07 -3.53 19.28
CA PRO A 177 10.47 -4.18 20.44
C PRO A 177 10.19 -3.17 21.54
N SER A 178 9.03 -3.30 22.20
CA SER A 178 8.73 -2.53 23.41
C SER A 178 9.72 -2.98 24.51
N ILE A 179 10.43 -2.02 25.10
CA ILE A 179 11.31 -2.23 26.26
C ILE A 179 10.49 -2.05 27.53
#